data_AF-A0A6J5BSF5-F1
#
_entry.id   AF-A0A6J5BSF5-F1
#
_cell.length_a   1.000
_cell.length_b   1.000
_cell.length_c   1.000
_cell.angle_alpha   90.00
_cell.angle_beta   90.00
_cell.angle_gamma   90.00
#
_symmetry.space_group_name_H-M   'P 1'
#
loop_
_entity.id
_entity.type
_entity.pdbx_description
1 polymer ?
#
loop_
_entity_poly.entity_id
_entity_poly.type
_entity_poly.pdbx_seq_one_letter_code
_entity_poly.pdbx_strand_id
1 'polypeptide(L)' 'MTLDDLKGLGIVVGRIVDAELGNKSIACAGKVTPGGVRSDDGQYWLGDSELEAAMRCYIESPRFLR' A
#
# COMPACT_ATOMS: atom_id res chain seq x y z
N MET A 1 -9.29 -1.27 -12.29
CA MET A 1 -8.29 -2.19 -11.73
C MET A 1 -8.76 -2.64 -10.37
N THR A 2 -8.71 -3.94 -10.07
CA THR A 2 -9.16 -4.51 -8.80
C THR A 2 -8.04 -4.52 -7.78
N LEU A 3 -8.37 -4.77 -6.51
CA LEU A 3 -7.37 -4.93 -5.46
C LEU A 3 -6.45 -6.13 -5.71
N ASP A 4 -6.97 -7.21 -6.28
CA ASP A 4 -6.18 -8.40 -6.60
C ASP A 4 -5.21 -8.16 -7.76
N ASP A 5 -5.63 -7.39 -8.77
CA ASP A 5 -4.72 -6.93 -9.84
C ASP A 5 -3.53 -6.15 -9.25
N LEU A 6 -3.82 -5.21 -8.33
CA LEU A 6 -2.80 -4.38 -7.66
C LEU A 6 -1.84 -5.23 -6.82
N LYS A 7 -2.37 -6.21 -6.06
CA LYS A 7 -1.54 -7.15 -5.30
C LYS A 7 -0.64 -7.98 -6.21
N GLY A 8 -1.12 -8.37 -7.39
CA GLY A 8 -0.33 -9.05 -8.41
C GLY A 8 0.87 -8.23 -8.93
N LEU A 9 0.82 -6.90 -8.82
CA LEU A 9 1.92 -6.00 -9.20
C LEU A 9 2.97 -5.82 -8.08
N GLY A 10 2.80 -6.50 -6.94
CA GLY A 10 3.68 -6.37 -5.78
C GLY A 10 3.31 -5.22 -4.85
N ILE A 11 2.06 -4.74 -4.90
CA ILE A 11 1.54 -3.81 -3.91
C ILE A 11 1.01 -4.58 -2.71
N VAL A 12 1.52 -4.25 -1.54
CA VAL A 12 1.09 -4.81 -0.26
C VAL A 12 0.18 -3.80 0.43
N VAL A 13 -0.93 -4.26 0.98
CA VAL A 13 -1.87 -3.44 1.75
C VAL A 13 -1.98 -3.99 3.17
N GLY A 14 -1.97 -3.08 4.14
CA GLY A 14 -2.25 -3.36 5.53
C GLY A 14 -3.24 -2.36 6.11
N ARG A 15 -3.56 -2.55 7.38
CA ARG A 15 -4.42 -1.64 8.16
C ARG A 15 -3.59 -1.02 9.28
N ILE A 16 -3.73 0.28 9.45
CA ILE A 16 -3.18 1.02 10.58
C ILE A 16 -4.31 1.52 11.45
N VAL A 17 -4.12 1.39 12.76
CA VAL A 17 -5.02 1.90 13.79
C VAL A 17 -4.18 2.82 14.65
N ASP A 18 -4.51 4.10 14.62
CA ASP A 18 -3.80 5.14 15.35
C ASP A 18 -4.82 6.10 15.99
N ALA A 19 -4.45 6.72 17.12
CA ALA A 19 -5.36 7.58 17.87
C ALA A 19 -5.68 8.90 17.14
N GLU A 20 -4.78 9.40 16.31
CA GLU A 20 -4.94 10.62 15.52
C GLU A 20 -5.53 10.31 14.14
N LEU A 21 -5.01 9.30 13.45
CA LEU A 21 -5.43 8.94 12.10
C LEU A 21 -6.69 8.07 12.07
N GLY A 22 -7.07 7.48 13.20
CA GLY A 22 -8.15 6.51 13.30
C GLY A 22 -7.83 5.21 12.58
N ASN A 23 -8.84 4.63 11.93
CA ASN A 23 -8.69 3.44 11.11
C ASN A 23 -8.39 3.84 9.66
N LYS A 24 -7.19 3.53 9.17
CA LYS A 24 -6.83 3.75 7.76
C LYS A 24 -6.25 2.49 7.15
N SER A 25 -6.31 2.44 5.83
CA SER A 25 -5.55 1.47 5.04
C SER A 25 -4.22 2.10 4.63
N ILE A 26 -3.17 1.30 4.60
CA ILE A 26 -1.83 1.70 4.20
C ILE A 26 -1.32 0.74 3.12
N ALA A 27 -0.69 1.26 2.09
CA ALA A 27 -0.13 0.46 1.00
C ALA A 27 1.30 0.87 0.65
N CYS A 28 2.09 -0.07 0.14
CA CYS A 28 3.41 0.19 -0.44
C CYS A 28 3.75 -0.85 -1.52
N ALA A 29 4.67 -0.50 -2.42
CA ALA A 29 5.31 -1.47 -3.29
C ALA A 29 6.37 -2.25 -2.50
N GLY A 30 6.25 -3.57 -2.43
CA GLY A 30 7.19 -4.37 -1.66
C GLY A 30 6.70 -5.78 -1.38
N LYS A 31 7.12 -6.32 -0.23
CA LYS A 31 6.79 -7.71 0.15
C LYS A 31 6.50 -7.86 1.63
N VAL A 32 5.65 -8.84 1.92
CA VAL A 32 5.43 -9.33 3.28
C VAL A 32 6.64 -10.15 3.72
N THR A 33 7.12 -9.90 4.92
CA THR A 33 8.23 -10.59 5.59
C THR A 33 7.76 -11.11 6.95
N PRO A 34 8.50 -12.04 7.59
CA PRO A 34 8.15 -12.49 8.94
C PRO A 34 8.07 -11.37 9.99
N GLY A 35 8.77 -10.24 9.76
CA GLY A 35 8.75 -9.06 10.62
C GLY A 35 7.70 -8.00 10.25
N GLY A 36 6.84 -8.26 9.26
CA GLY A 36 5.85 -7.31 8.76
C GLY A 36 6.08 -6.93 7.30
N VAL A 37 5.65 -5.74 6.89
CA VAL A 37 5.74 -5.29 5.50
C VAL A 37 7.02 -4.49 5.27
N ARG A 38 7.81 -4.89 4.26
CA ARG A 38 8.97 -4.12 3.81
C ARG A 38 8.65 -3.45 2.48
N SER A 39 8.66 -2.13 2.47
CA SER A 39 8.60 -1.33 1.25
C SER A 39 9.95 -1.40 0.51
N ASP A 40 9.90 -1.52 -0.82
CA ASP A 40 11.07 -1.58 -1.68
C ASP A 40 11.71 -0.19 -1.86
N ASP A 41 10.91 0.87 -1.82
CA ASP A 41 11.32 2.27 -2.01
C ASP A 41 11.21 3.12 -0.72
N GLY A 42 10.76 2.50 0.38
CA GLY A 42 10.54 3.16 1.66
C GLY A 42 9.34 4.10 1.70
N GLN A 43 8.53 4.14 0.63
CA GLN A 43 7.34 4.97 0.54
C GLN A 43 6.09 4.19 0.95
N TYR A 44 5.09 4.94 1.46
CA TYR A 44 3.82 4.42 1.92
C TYR A 44 2.69 5.39 1.60
N TRP A 45 1.52 4.86 1.25
CA TRP A 45 0.35 5.64 0.90
C TRP A 45 -0.85 5.25 1.76
N LEU A 46 -1.54 6.24 2.30
CA LEU A 46 -2.74 6.06 3.11
C LEU A 46 -4.01 6.21 2.26
N GLY A 47 -5.05 5.48 2.65
CA GLY A 47 -6.40 5.59 2.11
C GLY A 47 -7.47 5.23 3.15
N ASP A 48 -8.71 5.63 2.90
CA ASP A 48 -9.87 5.25 3.70
C ASP A 48 -10.29 3.79 3.46
N SER A 49 -9.91 3.23 2.32
CA SER A 49 -10.11 1.82 1.97
C SER A 49 -8.83 1.16 1.43
N GLU A 50 -8.80 -0.18 1.45
CA GLU A 50 -7.66 -0.94 0.91
C GLU A 50 -7.40 -0.64 -0.56
N LEU A 51 -8.48 -0.56 -1.35
CA LEU A 51 -8.40 -0.24 -2.77
C LEU A 51 -7.87 1.17 -3.01
N GLU A 52 -8.32 2.14 -2.22
CA GLU A 52 -7.84 3.53 -2.34
C GLU A 52 -6.35 3.64 -2.02
N ALA A 53 -5.89 3.05 -0.92
CA ALA A 53 -4.47 3.05 -0.55
C ALA A 53 -3.62 2.39 -1.65
N ALA A 54 -4.07 1.24 -2.17
CA ALA A 54 -3.39 0.53 -3.25
C ALA A 54 -3.35 1.32 -4.57
N MET A 55 -4.45 1.98 -4.94
CA MET A 55 -4.53 2.83 -6.12
C MET A 55 -3.59 4.04 -6.02
N ARG A 56 -3.53 4.70 -4.86
CA ARG A 56 -2.58 5.80 -4.63
C ARG A 56 -1.14 5.33 -4.74
N CYS A 57 -0.80 4.20 -4.14
CA CYS A 57 0.51 3.57 -4.29
C CYS A 57 0.84 3.28 -5.76
N TYR A 58 -0.12 2.79 -6.55
CA TYR A 58 0.09 2.51 -7.97
C TYR A 58 0.30 3.79 -8.79
N ILE A 59 -0.49 4.83 -8.54
CA ILE A 59 -0.44 6.08 -9.33
C ILE A 59 0.79 6.92 -8.99
N GLU A 60 1.17 6.95 -7.71
CA GLU A 60 2.17 7.91 -7.22
C GLU A 60 3.57 7.30 -7.06
N SER A 61 3.68 5.97 -6.92
CA SER A 61 5.00 5.35 -6.79
C SER A 61 5.79 5.48 -8.09
N PRO A 62 7.04 6.01 -8.04
CA PRO A 62 7.93 6.06 -9.20
C PRO A 62 8.19 4.70 -9.86
N ARG A 63 7.95 3.60 -9.13
CA ARG A 63 8.07 2.23 -9.64
C ARG A 63 7.10 1.94 -10.79
N PHE A 64 5.90 2.48 -10.74
CA PHE A 64 4.80 2.15 -11.68
C PHE A 64 4.55 3.26 -12.72
N LEU A 65 5.32 4.35 -12.68
CA LEU A 65 5.23 5.49 -13.61
C LEU A 65 6.08 5.31 -14.89
N ARG A 66 6.54 4.09 -15.19
CA ARG A 66 7.39 3.78 -16.35
C ARG A 66 6.64 3.11 -17.48
#